data_AF-A0A2E0M2Y7-F1
#
_entry.id   AF-A0A2E0M2Y7-F1
#
_cell.length_a   1.000
_cell.length_b   1.000
_cell.length_c   1.000
_cell.angle_alpha   90.00
_cell.angle_beta   90.00
_cell.angle_gamma   90.00
#
_symmetry.space_group_name_H-M   'P 1'
#
loop_
_entity.id
_entity.type
_entity.pdbx_description
1 polymer ?
#
loop_
_entity_poly.entity_id
_entity_poly.type
_entity_poly.pdbx_seq_one_letter_code
_entity_poly.pdbx_strand_id
1 'polypeptide(L)'
;MLNMTDTQKEIARVCDDIKELLLYKNKQYGDSALNPSRIFSKASAVEQILVRIDDKLNRIKKGAGLIANDEDVIQDLIGYLVLLKIGLKHETTTKQNEV
;
A
#
# COMPACT_ATOMS: atom_id res chain seq x y z
N MET A 1 -19.30 23.08 15.44
CA MET A 1 -18.33 22.18 14.76
C MET A 1 -16.94 22.67 15.12
N LEU A 2 -16.06 21.78 15.59
CA LEU A 2 -14.64 22.15 15.75
C LEU A 2 -14.06 22.42 14.36
N ASN A 3 -13.53 23.62 14.15
CA ASN A 3 -12.82 23.94 12.91
C ASN A 3 -11.51 23.16 12.88
N MET A 4 -11.31 22.38 11.83
CA MET A 4 -10.04 21.70 11.59
C MET A 4 -8.94 22.72 11.31
N THR A 5 -7.73 22.45 11.80
CA THR A 5 -6.54 23.17 11.37
C THR A 5 -6.24 22.87 9.90
N ASP A 6 -5.48 23.73 9.24
CA ASP A 6 -5.15 23.51 7.83
C ASP A 6 -4.34 22.22 7.62
N THR A 7 -3.42 21.89 8.53
CA THR A 7 -2.71 20.60 8.51
C THR A 7 -3.66 19.41 8.58
N GLN A 8 -4.71 19.47 9.41
CA GLN A 8 -5.69 18.39 9.48
C GLN A 8 -6.46 18.22 8.16
N LYS A 9 -6.75 19.33 7.46
CA LYS A 9 -7.40 19.28 6.14
C LYS A 9 -6.47 18.64 5.09
N GLU A 10 -5.19 19.01 5.08
CA GLU A 10 -4.22 18.41 4.15
C GLU A 10 -3.99 16.92 4.42
N ILE A 11 -3.90 16.52 5.70
CA ILE A 11 -3.81 15.09 6.07
C ILE A 11 -5.03 14.33 5.52
N ALA A 12 -6.24 14.86 5.71
CA ALA A 12 -7.46 14.23 5.22
C ALA A 12 -7.43 14.07 3.69
N ARG A 13 -7.05 15.13 2.95
CA ARG A 13 -6.93 15.07 1.49
C ARG A 13 -5.95 14.00 1.01
N VAL A 14 -4.73 13.98 1.55
CA VAL A 14 -3.72 12.99 1.16
C VAL A 14 -4.20 11.57 1.45
N CYS A 15 -4.83 11.34 2.60
CA CYS A 15 -5.41 10.02 2.91
C CYS A 15 -6.55 9.64 1.96
N ASP A 16 -7.40 10.60 1.57
CA ASP A 16 -8.48 10.37 0.62
C ASP A 16 -7.95 10.06 -0.79
N ASP A 17 -6.92 10.76 -1.25
CA ASP A 17 -6.27 10.49 -2.54
C ASP A 17 -5.67 9.08 -2.58
N ILE A 18 -4.98 8.65 -1.52
CA ILE A 18 -4.44 7.29 -1.39
C ILE A 18 -5.56 6.26 -1.42
N LYS A 19 -6.64 6.50 -0.67
CA LYS A 19 -7.82 5.62 -0.62
C LYS A 19 -8.42 5.47 -2.02
N GLU A 20 -8.66 6.57 -2.72
CA GLU A 20 -9.21 6.56 -4.08
C GLU A 20 -8.31 5.82 -5.06
N LEU A 21 -6.99 6.07 -5.00
CA LEU A 21 -6.01 5.36 -5.81
C LEU A 21 -6.04 3.84 -5.59
N LEU A 22 -6.04 3.39 -4.33
CA LEU A 22 -6.05 1.97 -3.99
C LEU A 22 -7.35 1.31 -4.43
N LEU A 23 -8.50 1.95 -4.21
CA LEU A 23 -9.80 1.45 -4.66
C LEU A 23 -9.88 1.38 -6.19
N TYR A 24 -9.37 2.40 -6.89
CA TYR A 24 -9.30 2.39 -8.34
C TYR A 24 -8.45 1.23 -8.85
N LYS A 25 -7.22 1.05 -8.35
CA LYS A 25 -6.33 -0.05 -8.75
C LYS A 25 -6.95 -1.42 -8.42
N ASN A 26 -7.56 -1.58 -7.25
CA ASN A 26 -8.24 -2.82 -6.88
C ASN A 26 -9.41 -3.14 -7.84
N LYS A 27 -10.21 -2.12 -8.22
CA LYS A 27 -11.28 -2.30 -9.21
C LYS A 27 -10.76 -2.70 -10.59
N GLN A 28 -9.61 -2.16 -11.02
CA GLN A 28 -9.02 -2.47 -12.33
C GLN A 28 -8.35 -3.84 -12.39
N TYR A 29 -7.64 -4.24 -11.32
CA TYR A 29 -6.78 -5.43 -11.31
C TYR A 29 -7.30 -6.56 -10.39
N GLY A 30 -8.49 -6.40 -9.83
CA GLY A 30 -9.03 -7.26 -8.78
C GLY A 30 -8.24 -7.16 -7.48
N ASP A 31 -8.54 -8.05 -6.54
CA ASP A 31 -7.86 -8.12 -5.25
C ASP A 31 -6.49 -8.84 -5.32
N SER A 32 -5.74 -8.62 -6.40
CA SER A 32 -4.49 -9.34 -6.67
C SER A 32 -3.37 -9.05 -5.66
N ALA A 33 -3.45 -7.96 -4.90
CA ALA A 33 -2.49 -7.64 -3.85
C ALA A 33 -2.61 -8.57 -2.63
N LEU A 34 -3.84 -8.92 -2.22
CA LEU A 34 -4.09 -9.79 -1.08
C LEU A 34 -4.47 -11.23 -1.48
N ASN A 35 -4.97 -11.39 -2.71
CA ASN A 35 -5.33 -12.65 -3.35
C ASN A 35 -4.63 -12.78 -4.72
N PRO A 36 -3.29 -12.94 -4.75
CA PRO A 36 -2.54 -13.02 -5.99
C PRO A 36 -2.91 -14.25 -6.81
N SER A 37 -2.82 -14.16 -8.15
CA SER A 37 -3.13 -15.25 -9.07
C SER A 37 -2.14 -16.43 -9.02
N ARG A 38 -1.00 -16.26 -8.35
CA ARG A 38 0.01 -17.32 -8.11
C ARG A 38 0.49 -18.05 -9.37
N ILE A 39 0.61 -17.33 -10.49
CA ILE A 39 1.09 -17.90 -11.76
C ILE A 39 2.53 -18.42 -11.62
N PHE A 40 3.44 -17.60 -11.06
CA PHE A 40 4.83 -17.98 -10.83
C PHE A 40 5.23 -17.95 -9.35
N SER A 41 4.88 -16.87 -8.65
CA SER A 41 5.24 -16.71 -7.24
C SER A 41 4.38 -17.58 -6.33
N LYS A 42 5.04 -18.31 -5.42
CA LYS A 42 4.40 -19.09 -4.36
C LYS A 42 4.44 -18.39 -2.99
N ALA A 43 5.08 -17.23 -2.89
CA ALA A 43 5.20 -16.48 -1.65
C ALA A 43 3.83 -16.04 -1.10
N SER A 44 3.75 -15.74 0.19
CA SER A 44 2.53 -15.19 0.78
C SER A 44 2.22 -13.80 0.21
N ALA A 45 0.97 -13.34 0.35
CA ALA A 45 0.60 -11.99 -0.08
C ALA A 45 1.40 -10.93 0.68
N VAL A 46 1.58 -11.12 2.00
CA VAL A 46 2.39 -10.25 2.86
C VAL A 46 3.84 -10.18 2.37
N GLU A 47 4.47 -11.33 2.09
CA GLU A 47 5.85 -11.36 1.60
C GLU A 47 5.98 -10.64 0.26
N GLN A 48 5.03 -10.83 -0.66
CA GLN A 48 5.04 -10.13 -1.94
C GLN A 48 4.90 -8.61 -1.78
N ILE A 49 4.08 -8.15 -0.83
CA ILE A 49 3.96 -6.71 -0.52
C ILE A 49 5.29 -6.18 0.05
N LEU A 50 5.95 -6.92 0.95
CA LEU A 50 7.25 -6.54 1.50
C LEU A 50 8.32 -6.41 0.41
N VAL A 51 8.39 -7.36 -0.53
CA VAL A 51 9.31 -7.29 -1.68
C VAL A 51 9.06 -6.04 -2.54
N ARG A 52 7.80 -5.62 -2.70
CA ARG A 52 7.47 -4.38 -3.43
C ARG A 52 7.90 -3.13 -2.66
N ILE A 53 7.75 -3.13 -1.33
CA ILE A 53 8.26 -2.04 -0.48
C ILE A 53 9.78 -1.92 -0.63
N ASP A 54 10.51 -3.03 -0.61
CA ASP A 54 11.96 -3.04 -0.83
C ASP A 54 12.37 -2.49 -2.19
N ASP A 55 11.63 -2.79 -3.27
CA ASP A 55 11.87 -2.18 -4.59
C ASP A 55 11.75 -0.65 -4.53
N LYS A 56 10.70 -0.15 -3.87
CA LYS A 56 10.46 1.29 -3.73
C LYS A 56 11.50 1.98 -2.86
N LEU A 57 11.89 1.37 -1.74
CA LEU A 57 12.99 1.86 -0.90
C LEU A 57 14.33 1.88 -1.65
N ASN A 58 14.61 0.85 -2.45
CA ASN A 58 15.82 0.80 -3.27
C ASN A 58 15.87 1.90 -4.34
N ARG A 59 14.72 2.29 -4.91
CA ARG A 59 14.64 3.43 -5.84
C ARG A 59 14.99 4.75 -5.15
N ILE A 60 14.40 5.01 -3.97
CA ILE A 60 14.72 6.19 -3.15
C ILE A 60 16.20 6.22 -2.82
N LYS A 61 16.76 5.08 -2.36
CA LYS A 61 18.19 4.96 -2.04
C LYS A 61 19.10 5.31 -3.22
N LYS A 62 18.67 5.03 -4.45
CA LYS A 62 19.41 5.37 -5.69
C LYS A 62 19.17 6.80 -6.18
N GLY A 63 18.39 7.61 -5.45
CA GLY A 63 18.07 8.99 -5.81
C GLY A 63 16.89 9.14 -6.79
N ALA A 64 16.26 8.03 -7.19
CA ALA A 64 15.07 8.04 -8.05
C ALA A 64 13.82 8.03 -7.15
N GLY A 65 13.11 9.16 -7.05
CA GLY A 65 11.83 9.23 -6.32
C GLY A 65 11.65 10.40 -5.36
N LEU A 66 12.68 11.25 -5.17
CA LEU A 66 12.52 12.54 -4.47
C LEU A 66 12.59 13.75 -5.43
N ILE A 67 13.16 13.57 -6.63
CA ILE A 67 13.44 14.64 -7.61
C ILE A 67 12.99 14.23 -9.03
N ALA A 68 12.64 12.97 -9.27
CA ALA A 68 12.32 12.46 -10.61
C ALA A 68 10.82 12.59 -10.91
N ASN A 69 10.50 13.14 -12.09
CA ASN A 69 9.18 13.68 -12.46
C ASN A 69 8.07 12.67 -12.80
N ASP A 70 8.34 11.36 -12.87
CA ASP A 70 7.39 10.42 -13.50
C ASP A 70 6.75 9.38 -12.57
N GLU A 71 7.33 9.08 -11.40
CA GLU A 71 6.79 8.05 -10.50
C GLU A 71 6.83 8.52 -9.05
N ASP A 72 5.65 8.69 -8.45
CA ASP A 72 5.51 9.06 -7.05
C ASP A 72 5.77 7.85 -6.15
N VAL A 73 7.05 7.62 -5.86
CA VAL A 73 7.51 6.51 -5.02
C VAL A 73 6.97 6.62 -3.59
N ILE A 74 6.71 7.83 -3.10
CA ILE A 74 6.15 8.06 -1.76
C ILE A 74 4.70 7.60 -1.72
N GLN A 75 3.90 7.98 -2.71
CA GLN A 75 2.51 7.55 -2.85
C GLN A 75 2.40 6.02 -2.95
N ASP A 76 3.30 5.38 -3.72
CA ASP A 76 3.35 3.92 -3.81
C ASP A 76 3.70 3.26 -2.47
N LEU A 77 4.68 3.80 -1.73
CA LEU A 77 5.03 3.28 -0.40
C LEU A 77 3.87 3.38 0.58
N ILE A 78 3.17 4.51 0.63
CA ILE A 78 1.98 4.68 1.47
C ILE A 78 0.92 3.64 1.07
N GLY A 79 0.69 3.46 -0.23
CA GLY A 79 -0.23 2.45 -0.74
C GLY A 79 0.12 1.02 -0.30
N TYR A 80 1.38 0.62 -0.45
CA TYR A 80 1.83 -0.71 0.00
C TYR A 80 1.75 -0.87 1.52
N LEU A 81 2.01 0.16 2.32
CA LEU A 81 1.89 0.10 3.78
C LEU A 81 0.43 -0.08 4.23
N VAL A 82 -0.54 0.54 3.53
CA VAL A 82 -1.97 0.30 3.79
C VAL A 82 -2.32 -1.16 3.48
N LEU A 83 -1.91 -1.69 2.33
CA LEU A 83 -2.16 -3.08 1.95
C LEU A 83 -1.48 -4.07 2.91
N LEU A 84 -0.25 -3.79 3.33
CA LEU A 84 0.47 -4.57 4.33
C LEU A 84 -0.31 -4.65 5.64
N LYS A 85 -0.82 -3.51 6.12
CA LYS A 85 -1.62 -3.45 7.35
C LYS A 85 -2.89 -4.32 7.25
N ILE A 86 -3.54 -4.35 6.09
CA ILE A 86 -4.71 -5.21 5.84
C ILE A 86 -4.27 -6.68 5.82
N GLY A 87 -3.20 -7.03 5.10
CA GLY A 87 -2.68 -8.39 5.01
C GLY A 87 -2.31 -8.98 6.38
N LEU A 88 -1.60 -8.22 7.22
CA LEU A 88 -1.25 -8.63 8.58
C LEU A 88 -2.48 -8.83 9.48
N LYS A 89 -3.52 -8.01 9.30
CA LYS A 89 -4.80 -8.18 10.01
C LYS A 89 -5.49 -9.49 9.59
N HIS A 90 -5.48 -9.83 8.32
CA HIS A 90 -6.06 -11.09 7.85
C HIS A 90 -5.31 -12.30 8.41
N GLU A 91 -3.98 -12.30 8.40
CA GLU A 91 -3.18 -13.40 8.97
C GLU A 91 -3.39 -13.58 10.48
N THR A 92 -3.56 -12.49 11.23
CA THR A 92 -3.84 -12.56 12.67
C THR A 92 -5.25 -13.09 12.96
N THR A 93 -6.25 -12.70 12.18
CA THR A 93 -7.61 -13.26 12.30
C THR A 93 -7.66 -14.74 11.96
N THR A 94 -6.97 -15.20 10.91
CA THR A 94 -6.93 -16.62 10.55
C THR A 94 -6.35 -17.47 11.68
N LYS A 95 -5.24 -17.04 12.28
CA LYS A 95 -4.59 -17.76 13.39
C LYS A 95 -5.46 -17.86 14.65
N GLN A 96 -6.33 -16.88 14.91
CA GLN A 96 -7.24 -16.91 16.06
C GLN A 96 -8.41 -17.88 15.85
N ASN A 97 -8.79 -18.16 14.61
CA ASN A 97 -9.90 -19.07 14.29
C ASN A 97 -9.45 -20.55 14.20
N GLU A 98 -8.13 -20.80 14.20
CA GLU A 98 -7.53 -22.15 14.14
C GLU A 98 -7.16 -22.71 15.53
N VAL A 99 -7.40 -21.94 16.61
CA VAL A 99 -7.18 -22.31 18.03
C VAL A 99 -8.52 -22.50 18.73
#